data_AF-A0AAX3PJM9-F1
#
_entry.id   AF-A0AAX3PJM9-F1
#
_cell.length_a   1.000
_cell.length_b   1.000
_cell.length_c   1.000
_cell.angle_alpha   90.00
_cell.angle_beta   90.00
_cell.angle_gamma   90.00
#
_symmetry.space_group_name_H-M   'P 1'
#
loop_
_entity.id
_entity.type
_entity.pdbx_description
1 polymer ?
#
loop_
_entity_poly.entity_id
_entity_poly.type
_entity_poly.pdbx_seq_one_letter_code
_entity_poly.pdbx_strand_id
1 'polypeptide(L)'
;MATYVIRAKYFGYNDEVFYIAGNRIANIFDNKQQAEATYKQLEIESARDFALYEVESLFEADEAQLKQLDDFVFARCGEHILDDDELSMDVLPASLNDEDTFEFVQLAEMQKFQLIQFDQEVKFYGLWSMKKQQWFEEHDEGFAGLVYSENSEVLRKSVGKIFAEYDYCSIHLNGTLSELSEQPGLLEALIATESGLSYDEAEQKLSIAYSKHEALYAVNPLLKQPLFEIKEISLEDIQRIEKDLARQYSYDQYEEE
;
A
#
# COMPACT_ATOMS: atom_id res chain seq x y z
N MET A 1 -21.33 -11.99 -9.32
CA MET A 1 -21.86 -11.60 -8.00
C MET A 1 -21.04 -10.40 -7.57
N ALA A 2 -21.64 -9.38 -6.95
CA ALA A 2 -20.86 -8.21 -6.55
C ALA A 2 -20.00 -8.59 -5.33
N THR A 3 -18.73 -8.16 -5.33
CA THR A 3 -17.80 -8.37 -4.23
C THR A 3 -17.52 -7.02 -3.57
N TYR A 4 -17.61 -6.97 -2.24
CA TYR A 4 -17.37 -5.79 -1.43
C TYR A 4 -16.08 -5.99 -0.67
N VAL A 5 -15.14 -5.07 -0.82
CA VAL A 5 -13.80 -5.14 -0.22
C VAL A 5 -13.62 -3.95 0.69
N ILE A 6 -13.22 -4.21 1.94
CA ILE A 6 -12.74 -3.17 2.84
C ILE A 6 -11.22 -3.13 2.74
N ARG A 7 -10.69 -1.98 2.30
CA ARG A 7 -9.25 -1.69 2.33
C ARG A 7 -8.94 -0.86 3.58
N ALA A 8 -7.98 -1.30 4.38
CA ALA A 8 -7.43 -0.49 5.46
C ALA A 8 -6.30 0.36 4.90
N LYS A 9 -6.31 1.66 5.18
CA LYS A 9 -5.17 2.55 4.94
C LYS A 9 -4.07 2.18 5.92
N TYR A 10 -2.87 2.12 5.40
CA TYR A 10 -1.66 2.06 6.18
C TYR A 10 -1.09 3.47 6.26
N PHE A 11 -0.70 3.88 7.46
CA PHE A 11 -0.16 5.21 7.72
C PHE A 11 1.34 5.13 7.98
N GLY A 12 2.10 5.98 7.30
CA GLY A 12 3.45 6.33 7.71
C GLY A 12 3.39 7.55 8.64
N TYR A 13 4.42 7.76 9.45
CA TYR A 13 4.55 8.94 10.29
C TYR A 13 5.67 9.82 9.72
N ASN A 14 5.41 11.12 9.54
CA ASN A 14 6.48 12.11 9.40
C ASN A 14 6.67 12.82 10.75
N ASP A 15 7.56 13.81 10.86
CA ASP A 15 7.81 14.50 12.13
C ASP A 15 6.63 15.31 12.69
N GLU A 16 5.48 15.36 11.99
CA GLU A 16 4.30 16.17 12.33
C GLU A 16 3.00 15.35 12.40
N VAL A 17 2.73 14.43 11.47
CA VAL A 17 1.43 13.73 11.30
C VAL A 17 1.55 12.33 10.69
N PHE A 18 0.48 11.54 10.84
CA PHE A 18 0.29 10.32 10.05
C PHE A 18 -0.24 10.63 8.64
N TYR A 19 0.45 10.14 7.61
CA TYR A 19 0.04 10.23 6.20
C TYR A 19 -0.24 8.85 5.62
N ILE A 20 -1.08 8.76 4.58
CA ILE A 20 -1.41 7.47 3.94
C ILE A 20 -0.20 6.97 3.14
N ALA A 21 0.48 5.94 3.65
CA ALA A 21 1.61 5.30 2.98
C ALA A 21 1.18 4.11 2.09
N GLY A 22 -0.01 3.55 2.31
CA GLY A 22 -0.51 2.46 1.48
C GLY A 22 -1.87 1.92 1.91
N ASN A 23 -2.24 0.74 1.42
CA ASN A 23 -3.50 0.10 1.79
C ASN A 23 -3.47 -1.42 1.62
N ARG A 24 -4.18 -2.13 2.50
CA ARG A 24 -4.30 -3.60 2.51
C ARG A 24 -5.75 -4.06 2.54
N ILE A 25 -6.03 -5.22 1.96
CA ILE A 25 -7.36 -5.83 2.02
C ILE A 25 -7.61 -6.39 3.42
N ALA A 26 -8.51 -5.76 4.16
CA ALA A 26 -8.89 -6.17 5.51
C ALA A 26 -9.97 -7.25 5.47
N ASN A 27 -11.05 -6.99 4.72
CA ASN A 27 -12.25 -7.85 4.69
C ASN A 27 -12.84 -7.93 3.28
N ILE A 28 -13.50 -9.05 2.99
CA ILE A 28 -14.18 -9.35 1.73
C ILE A 28 -15.57 -9.88 2.06
N PHE A 29 -16.59 -9.41 1.34
CA PHE A 29 -17.98 -9.80 1.52
C PHE A 29 -18.70 -9.95 0.19
N ASP A 30 -19.67 -10.86 0.15
CA ASP A 30 -20.63 -10.99 -0.95
C ASP A 30 -21.97 -10.31 -0.66
N ASN A 31 -22.12 -9.74 0.54
CA ASN A 31 -23.33 -9.08 1.02
C ASN A 31 -23.03 -7.62 1.37
N LYS A 32 -23.74 -6.70 0.71
CA LYS A 32 -23.59 -5.25 0.90
C LYS A 32 -23.82 -4.80 2.34
N GLN A 33 -24.92 -5.26 2.96
CA GLN A 33 -25.32 -4.81 4.30
C GLN A 33 -24.30 -5.25 5.35
N GLN A 34 -23.74 -6.45 5.20
CA GLN A 34 -22.65 -6.92 6.06
C GLN A 34 -21.39 -6.09 5.86
N ALA A 35 -21.03 -5.79 4.61
CA ALA A 35 -19.86 -4.97 4.31
C ALA A 35 -19.99 -3.54 4.87
N GLU A 36 -21.15 -2.90 4.72
CA GLU A 36 -21.44 -1.57 5.25
C GLU A 36 -21.43 -1.55 6.80
N ALA A 37 -22.03 -2.57 7.44
CA ALA A 37 -22.03 -2.69 8.89
C ALA A 37 -20.62 -2.90 9.45
N THR A 38 -19.82 -3.78 8.83
CA THR A 38 -18.43 -3.98 9.26
C THR A 38 -17.55 -2.77 8.97
N TYR A 39 -17.71 -2.12 7.81
CA TYR A 39 -16.99 -0.89 7.49
C TYR A 39 -17.23 0.18 8.55
N LYS A 40 -18.50 0.44 8.86
CA LYS A 40 -18.89 1.40 9.88
C LYS A 40 -18.27 1.08 11.25
N GLN A 41 -18.36 -0.19 11.67
CA GLN A 41 -17.81 -0.62 12.96
C GLN A 41 -16.29 -0.41 13.03
N LEU A 42 -15.56 -0.76 11.96
CA LEU A 42 -14.11 -0.60 11.89
C LEU A 42 -13.69 0.88 11.97
N GLU A 43 -14.40 1.78 11.27
CA GLU A 43 -14.13 3.22 11.35
C GLU A 43 -14.36 3.75 12.77
N ILE A 44 -15.46 3.38 13.42
CA ILE A 44 -15.78 3.78 14.80
C ILE A 44 -14.71 3.29 15.77
N GLU A 45 -14.33 2.01 15.70
CA GLU A 45 -13.29 1.43 16.56
C GLU A 45 -11.96 2.16 16.36
N SER A 46 -11.58 2.42 15.11
CA SER A 46 -10.31 3.11 14.84
C SER A 46 -10.28 4.57 15.29
N ALA A 47 -11.39 5.31 15.16
CA ALA A 47 -11.45 6.72 15.53
C ALA A 47 -11.37 6.95 17.04
N ARG A 48 -11.68 5.91 17.84
CA ARG A 48 -11.61 5.95 19.30
C ARG A 48 -10.23 5.59 19.86
N ASP A 49 -9.34 5.09 19.02
CA ASP A 49 -8.00 4.62 19.39
C ASP A 49 -6.90 5.44 18.71
N PHE A 50 -7.25 6.62 18.20
CA PHE A 50 -6.35 7.46 17.41
C PHE A 50 -6.36 8.89 17.92
N ALA A 51 -5.20 9.41 18.30
CA ALA A 51 -5.07 10.75 18.84
C ALA A 51 -5.40 11.78 17.75
N LEU A 52 -6.24 12.76 18.08
CA LEU A 52 -6.77 13.70 17.09
C LEU A 52 -5.67 14.55 16.45
N TYR A 53 -4.68 14.98 17.24
CA TYR A 53 -3.57 15.80 16.78
C TYR A 53 -2.65 15.11 15.75
N GLU A 54 -2.70 13.79 15.65
CA GLU A 54 -1.87 13.02 14.71
C GLU A 54 -2.57 12.79 13.36
N VAL A 55 -3.81 13.26 13.21
CA VAL A 55 -4.59 13.18 11.98
C VAL A 55 -4.27 14.37 11.06
N GLU A 56 -3.67 14.10 9.89
CA GLU A 56 -3.29 15.12 8.90
C GLU A 56 -4.43 16.10 8.58
N SER A 57 -5.65 15.60 8.33
CA SER A 57 -6.80 16.46 7.99
C SER A 57 -7.24 17.39 9.12
N LEU A 58 -6.95 17.03 10.38
CA LEU A 58 -7.23 17.89 11.54
C LEU A 58 -6.07 18.83 11.84
N PHE A 59 -4.83 18.36 11.67
CA PHE A 59 -3.63 19.18 11.84
C PHE A 59 -3.55 20.31 10.79
N GLU A 60 -3.92 20.03 9.55
CA GLU A 60 -3.96 21.02 8.45
C GLU A 60 -5.24 21.86 8.42
N ALA A 61 -6.23 21.56 9.28
CA ALA A 61 -7.49 22.28 9.30
C ALA A 61 -7.30 23.74 9.79
N ASP A 62 -8.03 24.67 9.18
CA ASP A 62 -8.07 26.03 9.66
C ASP A 62 -8.93 26.18 10.94
N GLU A 63 -8.78 27.31 11.64
CA GLU A 63 -9.53 27.60 12.87
C GLU A 63 -11.05 27.46 12.69
N ALA A 64 -11.60 27.78 11.50
CA ALA A 64 -13.03 27.70 11.26
C ALA A 64 -13.50 26.25 11.11
N GLN A 65 -12.71 25.41 10.44
CA GLN A 65 -12.94 23.98 10.31
C GLN A 65 -12.86 23.28 11.67
N LEU A 66 -11.81 23.57 12.45
CA LEU A 66 -11.64 23.02 13.80
C LEU A 66 -12.80 23.40 14.71
N LYS A 67 -13.21 24.67 14.70
CA LYS A 67 -14.36 25.13 15.47
C LYS A 67 -15.66 24.44 15.04
N GLN A 68 -15.87 24.23 13.75
CA GLN A 68 -17.06 23.53 13.25
C GLN A 68 -17.11 22.07 13.76
N LEU A 69 -15.97 21.39 13.76
CA LEU A 69 -15.85 20.02 14.25
C LEU A 69 -16.05 19.96 15.78
N ASP A 70 -15.53 20.93 16.50
CA ASP A 70 -15.72 21.07 17.95
C ASP A 70 -17.18 21.36 18.33
N ASP A 71 -17.81 22.33 17.67
CA ASP A 71 -19.22 22.65 17.86
C ASP A 71 -20.12 21.41 17.58
N PHE A 72 -19.74 20.58 16.61
CA PHE A 72 -20.42 19.32 16.33
C PHE A 72 -20.34 18.35 17.51
N VAL A 73 -19.15 18.11 18.05
CA VAL A 73 -18.95 17.20 19.20
C VAL A 73 -19.66 17.74 20.44
N PHE A 74 -19.46 19.02 20.75
CA PHE A 74 -20.07 19.67 21.91
C PHE A 74 -21.60 19.62 21.87
N ALA A 75 -22.22 19.85 20.71
CA ALA A 75 -23.66 19.77 20.58
C ALA A 75 -24.25 18.36 20.82
N ARG A 76 -23.44 17.30 20.63
CA ARG A 76 -23.89 15.90 20.76
C ARG A 76 -23.59 15.27 22.11
N CYS A 77 -22.46 15.60 22.73
CA CYS A 77 -22.08 15.01 24.02
C CYS A 77 -21.69 16.00 25.11
N GLY A 78 -21.57 17.30 24.80
CA GLY A 78 -21.22 18.35 25.77
C GLY A 78 -19.75 18.42 26.12
N GLU A 79 -18.88 17.71 25.38
CA GLU A 79 -17.44 17.73 25.52
C GLU A 79 -16.81 18.41 24.29
N HIS A 80 -15.63 19.00 24.48
CA HIS A 80 -14.87 19.67 23.43
C HIS A 80 -13.74 18.77 22.95
N ILE A 81 -13.33 18.96 21.69
CA ILE A 81 -12.08 18.40 21.14
C ILE A 81 -11.00 19.47 21.05
N LEU A 82 -11.31 20.73 21.37
CA LEU A 82 -10.35 21.83 21.47
C LEU A 82 -10.09 22.23 22.92
N ASP A 83 -8.82 22.43 23.25
CA ASP A 83 -8.31 22.99 24.51
C ASP A 83 -7.64 24.33 24.20
N ASP A 84 -8.19 25.45 24.70
CA ASP A 84 -7.69 26.82 24.44
C ASP A 84 -7.48 27.13 22.94
N ASP A 85 -8.45 26.72 22.10
CA ASP A 85 -8.45 26.82 20.63
C ASP A 85 -7.41 25.93 19.90
N GLU A 86 -6.68 25.09 20.62
CA GLU A 86 -5.78 24.07 20.06
C GLU A 86 -6.44 22.67 20.07
N LEU A 87 -6.11 21.82 19.11
CA LEU A 87 -6.63 20.46 19.07
C LEU A 87 -6.12 19.66 20.26
N SER A 88 -7.04 18.97 20.95
CA SER A 88 -6.68 18.16 22.10
C SER A 88 -5.69 17.06 21.72
N MET A 89 -4.79 16.74 22.64
CA MET A 89 -3.87 15.61 22.49
C MET A 89 -4.56 14.25 22.70
N ASP A 90 -5.82 14.25 23.11
CA ASP A 90 -6.61 13.05 23.37
C ASP A 90 -7.27 12.49 22.10
N VAL A 91 -8.01 11.39 22.27
CA VAL A 91 -8.89 10.77 21.27
C VAL A 91 -10.30 11.39 21.32
N LEU A 92 -11.20 10.96 20.44
CA LEU A 92 -12.61 11.36 20.51
C LEU A 92 -13.25 11.04 21.87
N PRO A 93 -14.10 11.94 22.43
CA PRO A 93 -14.77 11.71 23.71
C PRO A 93 -15.57 10.40 23.73
N ALA A 94 -15.37 9.57 24.75
CA ALA A 94 -16.05 8.29 24.90
C ALA A 94 -17.58 8.43 25.05
N SER A 95 -18.07 9.62 25.40
CA SER A 95 -19.49 9.97 25.48
C SER A 95 -20.14 10.21 24.10
N LEU A 96 -19.34 10.40 23.04
CA LEU A 96 -19.84 10.51 21.68
C LEU A 96 -20.27 9.13 21.18
N ASN A 97 -21.56 8.99 20.87
CA ASN A 97 -22.13 7.71 20.47
C ASN A 97 -21.63 7.26 19.08
N ASP A 98 -21.80 5.98 18.77
CA ASP A 98 -21.29 5.34 17.54
C ASP A 98 -21.75 6.01 16.23
N GLU A 99 -23.01 6.46 16.15
CA GLU A 99 -23.53 7.14 14.96
C GLU A 99 -22.84 8.48 14.74
N ASP A 100 -22.66 9.23 15.82
CA ASP A 100 -22.06 10.56 15.80
C ASP A 100 -20.54 10.48 15.64
N THR A 101 -19.89 9.44 16.19
CA THR A 101 -18.49 9.11 15.91
C THR A 101 -18.29 8.85 14.42
N PHE A 102 -19.14 8.02 13.81
CA PHE A 102 -19.02 7.74 12.38
C PHE A 102 -19.29 8.98 11.52
N GLU A 103 -20.27 9.81 11.88
CA GLU A 103 -20.53 11.10 11.21
C GLU A 103 -19.33 12.05 11.33
N PHE A 104 -18.73 12.15 12.52
CA PHE A 104 -17.51 12.92 12.75
C PHE A 104 -16.37 12.46 11.84
N VAL A 105 -16.14 11.14 11.74
CA VAL A 105 -15.10 10.57 10.87
C VAL A 105 -15.28 11.01 9.42
N GLN A 106 -16.52 11.11 8.94
CA GLN A 106 -16.79 11.59 7.58
C GLN A 106 -16.55 13.11 7.44
N LEU A 107 -16.97 13.90 8.43
CA LEU A 107 -16.81 15.36 8.43
C LEU A 107 -15.35 15.80 8.54
N ALA A 108 -14.57 15.09 9.35
CA ALA A 108 -13.14 15.32 9.57
C ALA A 108 -12.25 14.68 8.50
N GLU A 109 -12.82 13.94 7.55
CA GLU A 109 -12.08 13.20 6.51
C GLU A 109 -10.99 12.25 7.07
N MET A 110 -11.21 11.72 8.27
CA MET A 110 -10.25 10.87 8.99
C MET A 110 -10.47 9.37 8.77
N GLN A 111 -11.12 8.97 7.66
CA GLN A 111 -11.44 7.56 7.39
C GLN A 111 -10.14 6.74 7.35
N LYS A 112 -10.04 5.68 8.16
CA LYS A 112 -8.94 4.70 8.11
C LYS A 112 -9.22 3.60 7.11
N PHE A 113 -10.47 3.39 6.73
CA PHE A 113 -10.87 2.33 5.81
C PHE A 113 -11.54 2.89 4.56
N GLN A 114 -11.65 2.03 3.54
CA GLN A 114 -12.39 2.31 2.32
C GLN A 114 -13.24 1.09 1.97
N LEU A 115 -14.53 1.30 1.77
CA LEU A 115 -15.42 0.28 1.23
C LEU A 115 -15.50 0.40 -0.30
N ILE A 116 -15.06 -0.62 -1.01
CA ILE A 116 -15.06 -0.69 -2.47
C ILE A 116 -16.03 -1.77 -2.93
N GLN A 117 -16.85 -1.46 -3.94
CA GLN A 117 -17.72 -2.41 -4.61
C GLN A 117 -17.16 -2.76 -5.99
N PHE A 118 -17.06 -4.06 -6.26
CA PHE A 118 -16.77 -4.60 -7.59
C PHE A 118 -18.05 -5.27 -8.14
N ASP A 119 -18.62 -4.69 -9.19
CA ASP A 119 -19.85 -5.20 -9.82
C ASP A 119 -19.65 -6.53 -10.57
N GLN A 120 -18.40 -6.81 -10.94
CA GLN A 120 -17.96 -7.99 -11.65
C GLN A 120 -16.78 -8.62 -10.91
N GLU A 121 -16.47 -9.87 -11.27
CA GLU A 121 -15.24 -10.52 -10.78
C GLU A 121 -14.05 -9.67 -11.21
N VAL A 122 -13.34 -9.12 -10.23
CA VAL A 122 -12.16 -8.29 -10.47
C VAL A 122 -10.93 -9.17 -10.35
N LYS A 123 -10.01 -9.00 -11.30
CA LYS A 123 -8.71 -9.67 -11.29
C LYS A 123 -7.73 -8.81 -10.53
N PHE A 124 -6.92 -9.45 -9.70
CA PHE A 124 -5.75 -8.81 -9.10
C PHE A 124 -4.48 -9.42 -9.66
N TYR A 125 -3.45 -8.60 -9.70
CA TYR A 125 -2.11 -8.97 -10.11
C TYR A 125 -1.15 -8.65 -8.97
N GLY A 126 -0.18 -9.53 -8.75
CA GLY A 126 0.93 -9.33 -7.81
C GLY A 126 2.27 -9.38 -8.53
N LEU A 127 3.28 -8.74 -7.95
CA LEU A 127 4.66 -8.88 -8.39
C LEU A 127 5.28 -10.15 -7.76
N TRP A 128 5.78 -11.06 -8.58
CA TRP A 128 6.43 -12.31 -8.16
C TRP A 128 7.94 -12.23 -8.40
N SER A 129 8.73 -12.46 -7.35
CA SER A 129 10.19 -12.53 -7.45
C SER A 129 10.63 -13.88 -8.01
N MET A 130 11.36 -13.88 -9.12
CA MET A 130 11.95 -15.10 -9.65
C MET A 130 13.21 -15.51 -8.90
N LYS A 131 13.88 -14.58 -8.21
CA LYS A 131 15.07 -14.88 -7.39
C LYS A 131 14.70 -15.55 -6.08
N LYS A 132 13.69 -15.03 -5.37
CA LYS A 132 13.24 -15.55 -4.07
C LYS A 132 12.13 -16.59 -4.18
N GLN A 133 11.46 -16.70 -5.34
CA GLN A 133 10.30 -17.58 -5.54
C GLN A 133 9.17 -17.30 -4.53
N GLN A 134 8.87 -16.03 -4.34
CA GLN A 134 7.80 -15.55 -3.46
C GLN A 134 7.15 -14.29 -4.04
N TRP A 135 5.99 -13.91 -3.50
CA TRP A 135 5.39 -12.62 -3.77
C TRP A 135 6.25 -11.50 -3.22
N PHE A 136 6.30 -10.38 -3.94
CA PHE A 136 7.10 -9.25 -3.54
C PHE A 136 6.40 -8.47 -2.42
N GLU A 137 7.16 -8.24 -1.37
CA GLU A 137 6.73 -7.52 -0.17
C GLU A 137 7.47 -6.18 -0.13
N GLU A 138 6.73 -5.12 0.17
CA GLU A 138 7.28 -3.83 0.52
C GLU A 138 7.40 -3.74 2.03
N HIS A 139 8.56 -3.28 2.51
CA HIS A 139 8.81 -3.07 3.92
C HIS A 139 9.14 -1.60 4.14
N ASP A 140 8.58 -1.05 5.21
CA ASP A 140 8.89 0.29 5.72
C ASP A 140 8.93 0.22 7.26
N GLU A 141 9.29 1.31 7.93
CA GLU A 141 9.27 1.38 9.40
C GLU A 141 7.86 1.10 9.93
N GLY A 142 7.70 -0.02 10.63
CA GLY A 142 6.39 -0.47 11.11
C GLY A 142 5.45 -1.04 10.04
N PHE A 143 5.95 -1.33 8.84
CA PHE A 143 5.14 -1.86 7.74
C PHE A 143 5.76 -3.07 7.06
N ALA A 144 4.90 -4.00 6.71
CA ALA A 144 5.11 -4.83 5.54
C ALA A 144 3.79 -5.00 4.78
N GLY A 145 3.84 -4.92 3.45
CA GLY A 145 2.66 -5.04 2.59
C GLY A 145 2.97 -5.77 1.30
N LEU A 146 1.98 -6.44 0.74
CA LEU A 146 2.08 -7.12 -0.54
C LEU A 146 2.02 -6.09 -1.68
N VAL A 147 2.86 -6.26 -2.71
CA VAL A 147 2.80 -5.42 -3.91
C VAL A 147 1.80 -6.02 -4.92
N TYR A 148 0.58 -5.49 -4.93
CA TYR A 148 -0.50 -5.93 -5.83
C TYR A 148 -1.37 -4.77 -6.35
N SER A 149 -2.13 -5.02 -7.43
CA SER A 149 -3.08 -4.07 -8.00
C SER A 149 -4.14 -4.78 -8.84
N GLU A 150 -5.34 -4.21 -8.95
CA GLU A 150 -6.33 -4.61 -9.95
C GLU A 150 -5.92 -4.30 -11.41
N ASN A 151 -4.83 -3.56 -11.61
CA ASN A 151 -4.29 -3.21 -12.92
C ASN A 151 -2.79 -3.55 -13.01
N SER A 152 -2.45 -4.53 -13.85
CA SER A 152 -1.06 -4.97 -14.06
C SER A 152 -0.13 -3.86 -14.56
N GLU A 153 -0.62 -2.87 -15.30
CA GLU A 153 0.20 -1.76 -15.79
C GLU A 153 0.63 -0.81 -14.68
N VAL A 154 -0.15 -0.70 -13.60
CA VAL A 154 0.24 0.10 -12.42
C VAL A 154 1.46 -0.53 -11.73
N LEU A 155 1.57 -1.86 -11.76
CA LEU A 155 2.71 -2.60 -11.19
C LEU A 155 4.02 -2.38 -11.96
N ARG A 156 3.98 -1.82 -13.18
CA ARG A 156 5.18 -1.43 -13.93
C ARG A 156 6.08 -0.49 -13.12
N LYS A 157 5.49 0.45 -12.37
CA LYS A 157 6.26 1.36 -11.50
C LYS A 157 6.89 0.61 -10.32
N SER A 158 6.22 -0.43 -9.84
CA SER A 158 6.65 -1.24 -8.70
C SER A 158 7.78 -2.21 -9.02
N VAL A 159 8.07 -2.53 -10.30
CA VAL A 159 9.16 -3.46 -10.66
C VAL A 159 10.54 -2.93 -10.28
N GLY A 160 10.68 -1.61 -10.10
CA GLY A 160 11.90 -1.03 -9.55
C GLY A 160 12.26 -1.58 -8.17
N LYS A 161 11.29 -2.08 -7.41
CA LYS A 161 11.53 -2.70 -6.10
C LYS A 161 12.38 -3.97 -6.19
N ILE A 162 12.43 -4.64 -7.35
CA ILE A 162 13.29 -5.81 -7.57
C ILE A 162 14.77 -5.49 -7.30
N PHE A 163 15.22 -4.24 -7.51
CA PHE A 163 16.59 -3.84 -7.19
C PHE A 163 16.94 -4.03 -5.70
N ALA A 164 15.97 -4.03 -4.78
CA ALA A 164 16.21 -4.31 -3.37
C ALA A 164 16.77 -5.71 -3.13
N GLU A 165 16.45 -6.68 -3.99
CA GLU A 165 17.00 -8.05 -3.92
C GLU A 165 18.44 -8.13 -4.41
N TYR A 166 18.95 -7.05 -5.01
CA TYR A 166 20.30 -6.90 -5.52
C TYR A 166 21.02 -5.76 -4.81
N ASP A 167 20.75 -5.58 -3.51
CA ASP A 167 21.40 -4.62 -2.63
C ASP A 167 21.32 -3.17 -3.14
N TYR A 168 20.21 -2.81 -3.79
CA TYR A 168 20.00 -1.50 -4.40
C TYR A 168 21.12 -1.10 -5.38
N CYS A 169 21.68 -2.09 -6.07
CA CYS A 169 22.73 -1.91 -7.07
C CYS A 169 22.23 -2.30 -8.47
N SER A 170 23.05 -2.04 -9.49
CA SER A 170 22.81 -2.50 -10.86
C SER A 170 22.72 -4.02 -10.90
N ILE A 171 21.77 -4.56 -11.69
CA ILE A 171 21.63 -5.99 -11.89
C ILE A 171 22.57 -6.44 -13.00
N HIS A 172 23.24 -7.57 -12.79
CA HIS A 172 24.22 -8.11 -13.72
C HIS A 172 23.87 -9.56 -14.08
N LEU A 173 23.77 -9.85 -15.38
CA LEU A 173 23.49 -11.17 -15.92
C LEU A 173 24.66 -11.59 -16.81
N ASN A 174 25.25 -12.75 -16.52
CA ASN A 174 26.39 -13.28 -17.25
C ASN A 174 25.94 -14.25 -18.34
N GLY A 175 26.56 -14.17 -19.50
CA GLY A 175 26.30 -15.00 -20.66
C GLY A 175 26.34 -14.20 -21.97
N THR A 176 26.47 -14.93 -23.07
CA THR A 176 26.24 -14.40 -24.42
C THR A 176 24.78 -13.97 -24.57
N LEU A 177 24.49 -13.06 -25.49
CA LEU A 177 23.10 -12.64 -25.76
C LEU A 177 22.18 -13.83 -26.14
N SER A 178 22.72 -14.84 -26.83
CA SER A 178 21.99 -16.07 -27.20
C SER A 178 21.74 -17.02 -26.02
N GLU A 179 22.56 -16.96 -24.98
CA GLU A 179 22.33 -17.68 -23.73
C GLU A 179 21.30 -16.95 -22.86
N LEU A 180 21.32 -15.61 -22.88
CA LEU A 180 20.42 -14.77 -22.10
C LEU A 180 19.01 -14.66 -22.71
N SER A 181 18.85 -14.78 -24.03
CA SER A 181 17.58 -14.56 -24.74
C SER A 181 17.33 -15.59 -25.84
N GLU A 182 16.05 -15.97 -26.04
CA GLU A 182 15.63 -16.71 -27.25
C GLU A 182 15.58 -15.80 -28.50
N GLN A 183 15.69 -14.48 -28.30
CA GLN A 183 15.63 -13.46 -29.35
C GLN A 183 16.85 -12.52 -29.25
N PRO A 184 18.09 -13.03 -29.41
CA PRO A 184 19.31 -12.26 -29.15
C PRO A 184 19.41 -10.96 -29.95
N GLY A 185 18.94 -10.94 -31.21
CA GLY A 185 18.94 -9.72 -32.02
C GLY A 185 17.96 -8.64 -31.54
N LEU A 186 16.83 -9.03 -30.92
CA LEU A 186 15.91 -8.07 -30.30
C LEU A 186 16.47 -7.55 -28.98
N LEU A 187 17.12 -8.42 -28.19
CA LEU A 187 17.81 -8.01 -26.98
C LEU A 187 18.94 -7.00 -27.30
N GLU A 188 19.74 -7.26 -28.34
CA GLU A 188 20.79 -6.35 -28.81
C GLU A 188 20.22 -4.98 -29.24
N ALA A 189 19.16 -4.99 -30.03
CA ALA A 189 18.49 -3.75 -30.47
C ALA A 189 17.92 -2.96 -29.28
N LEU A 190 17.34 -3.64 -28.28
CA LEU A 190 16.85 -3.00 -27.07
C LEU A 190 18.01 -2.36 -26.29
N ILE A 191 19.12 -3.08 -26.08
CA ILE A 191 20.31 -2.57 -25.39
C ILE A 191 20.86 -1.31 -26.08
N ALA A 192 20.83 -1.25 -27.41
CA ALA A 192 21.32 -0.09 -28.16
C ALA A 192 20.44 1.16 -28.03
N THR A 193 19.17 1.02 -27.63
CA THR A 193 18.19 2.12 -27.59
C THR A 193 17.76 2.51 -26.18
N GLU A 194 17.82 1.58 -25.23
CA GLU A 194 17.38 1.78 -23.86
C GLU A 194 18.54 2.21 -22.95
N SER A 195 18.50 3.46 -22.48
CA SER A 195 19.58 4.10 -21.72
C SER A 195 19.97 3.41 -20.40
N GLY A 196 19.10 2.53 -19.88
CA GLY A 196 19.36 1.77 -18.66
C GLY A 196 20.03 0.41 -18.87
N LEU A 197 20.31 0.02 -20.12
CA LEU A 197 20.93 -1.26 -20.45
C LEU A 197 22.32 -1.06 -21.04
N SER A 198 23.24 -1.98 -20.72
CA SER A 198 24.53 -2.07 -21.39
C SER A 198 25.00 -3.52 -21.45
N TYR A 199 25.79 -3.85 -22.47
CA TYR A 199 26.38 -5.16 -22.62
C TYR A 199 27.89 -5.05 -22.82
N ASP A 200 28.65 -5.76 -22.00
CA ASP A 200 30.08 -5.93 -22.18
C ASP A 200 30.33 -7.26 -22.90
N GLU A 201 30.82 -7.19 -24.14
CA GLU A 201 31.07 -8.37 -24.96
C GLU A 201 32.30 -9.17 -24.49
N ALA A 202 33.29 -8.50 -23.90
CA ALA A 202 34.51 -9.16 -23.42
C ALA A 202 34.24 -9.97 -22.14
N GLU A 203 33.45 -9.39 -21.23
CA GLU A 203 33.03 -10.03 -19.98
C GLU A 203 31.74 -10.86 -20.14
N GLN A 204 31.11 -10.82 -21.32
CA GLN A 204 29.82 -11.45 -21.62
C GLN A 204 28.77 -11.11 -20.56
N LYS A 205 28.54 -9.82 -20.34
CA LYS A 205 27.78 -9.33 -19.18
C LYS A 205 26.76 -8.28 -19.58
N LEU A 206 25.48 -8.58 -19.40
CA LEU A 206 24.38 -7.63 -19.47
C LEU A 206 24.24 -6.93 -18.12
N SER A 207 24.17 -5.60 -18.14
CA SER A 207 23.94 -4.77 -16.97
C SER A 207 22.65 -3.97 -17.12
N ILE A 208 21.83 -4.00 -16.07
CA ILE A 208 20.64 -3.17 -15.92
C ILE A 208 20.97 -2.15 -14.83
N ALA A 209 21.08 -0.89 -15.21
CA ALA A 209 21.52 0.16 -14.29
C ALA A 209 20.51 0.36 -13.15
N TYR A 210 21.02 0.59 -11.94
CA TYR A 210 20.20 0.86 -10.75
C TYR A 210 19.16 1.96 -11.01
N SER A 211 17.97 1.80 -10.43
CA SER A 211 16.83 2.73 -10.54
C SER A 211 16.19 2.84 -11.94
N LYS A 212 16.73 2.16 -12.96
CA LYS A 212 16.15 2.13 -14.32
C LYS A 212 15.05 1.07 -14.42
N HIS A 213 13.94 1.28 -13.73
CA HIS A 213 12.80 0.35 -13.73
C HIS A 213 12.18 0.14 -15.11
N GLU A 214 12.19 1.16 -15.98
CA GLU A 214 11.73 1.02 -17.36
C GLU A 214 12.60 0.06 -18.18
N ALA A 215 13.92 0.17 -18.03
CA ALA A 215 14.86 -0.74 -18.66
C ALA A 215 14.72 -2.17 -18.14
N LEU A 216 14.55 -2.33 -16.82
CA LEU A 216 14.28 -3.61 -16.19
C LEU A 216 12.98 -4.23 -16.71
N TYR A 217 11.91 -3.45 -16.81
CA TYR A 217 10.62 -3.92 -17.33
C TYR A 217 10.72 -4.35 -18.80
N ALA A 218 11.38 -3.54 -19.63
CA ALA A 218 11.51 -3.79 -21.07
C ALA A 218 12.38 -5.02 -21.39
N VAL A 219 13.47 -5.23 -20.64
CA VAL A 219 14.39 -6.36 -20.91
C VAL A 219 13.86 -7.68 -20.38
N ASN A 220 13.13 -7.68 -19.25
CA ASN A 220 12.64 -8.88 -18.58
C ASN A 220 11.94 -9.91 -19.50
N PRO A 221 10.98 -9.55 -20.39
CA PRO A 221 10.31 -10.52 -21.27
C PRO A 221 11.23 -11.10 -22.36
N LEU A 222 12.37 -10.48 -22.65
CA LEU A 222 13.34 -11.00 -23.62
C LEU A 222 14.30 -12.01 -22.99
N LEU A 223 14.37 -12.09 -21.66
CA LEU A 223 15.25 -13.02 -20.96
C LEU A 223 14.67 -14.43 -20.97
N LYS A 224 15.53 -15.44 -21.17
CA LYS A 224 15.15 -16.85 -20.97
C LYS A 224 14.77 -17.13 -19.52
N GLN A 225 15.45 -16.45 -18.59
CA GLN A 225 15.18 -16.47 -17.16
C GLN A 225 14.72 -15.08 -16.75
N PRO A 226 13.40 -14.84 -16.63
CA PRO A 226 12.91 -13.56 -16.15
C PRO A 226 13.36 -13.32 -14.71
N LEU A 227 13.53 -12.05 -14.35
CA LEU A 227 13.90 -11.60 -13.01
C LEU A 227 12.67 -11.44 -12.10
N PHE A 228 11.51 -11.18 -12.72
CA PHE A 228 10.22 -11.10 -12.05
C PHE A 228 9.10 -11.53 -12.99
N GLU A 229 7.94 -11.82 -12.42
CA GLU A 229 6.70 -12.06 -13.16
C GLU A 229 5.58 -11.21 -12.56
N ILE A 230 4.65 -10.75 -13.38
CA ILE A 230 3.38 -10.17 -12.91
C ILE A 230 2.33 -11.25 -13.09
N LYS A 231 1.77 -11.74 -11.98
CA LYS A 231 0.88 -12.91 -11.95
C LYS A 231 -0.48 -12.54 -11.40
N GLU A 232 -1.52 -13.20 -11.90
CA GLU A 232 -2.84 -13.16 -11.25
C GLU A 232 -2.72 -13.73 -9.84
N ILE A 233 -3.36 -13.06 -8.88
CA ILE A 233 -3.45 -13.48 -7.48
C ILE A 233 -4.90 -13.35 -7.01
N SER A 234 -5.37 -14.31 -6.22
CA SER A 234 -6.74 -14.30 -5.69
C SER A 234 -6.89 -13.25 -4.58
N LEU A 235 -8.12 -12.74 -4.41
CA LEU A 235 -8.45 -11.85 -3.29
C LEU A 235 -8.20 -12.52 -1.93
N GLU A 236 -8.50 -13.81 -1.84
CA GLU A 236 -8.31 -14.63 -0.65
C GLU A 236 -6.82 -14.77 -0.30
N ASP A 237 -5.95 -14.99 -1.29
CA ASP A 237 -4.51 -15.03 -1.08
C ASP A 237 -3.94 -13.68 -0.68
N ILE A 238 -4.38 -12.58 -1.32
CA ILE A 238 -3.98 -11.23 -0.91
C ILE A 238 -4.35 -11.01 0.56
N GLN A 239 -5.60 -11.28 0.94
CA GLN A 239 -6.06 -11.07 2.32
C GLN A 239 -5.26 -11.92 3.32
N ARG A 240 -4.97 -13.19 2.98
CA ARG A 240 -4.17 -14.08 3.83
C ARG A 240 -2.76 -13.55 4.01
N ILE A 241 -2.07 -13.21 2.91
CA ILE A 241 -0.69 -12.70 2.94
C ILE A 241 -0.62 -11.39 3.72
N GLU A 242 -1.52 -10.44 3.45
CA GLU A 242 -1.57 -9.15 4.16
C GLU A 242 -1.82 -9.32 5.66
N LYS A 243 -2.68 -10.27 6.07
CA LYS A 243 -2.89 -10.58 7.50
C LYS A 243 -1.65 -11.18 8.15
N ASP A 244 -0.93 -12.05 7.44
CA ASP A 244 0.30 -12.65 7.95
C ASP A 244 1.41 -11.61 8.08
N LEU A 245 1.56 -10.72 7.09
CA LEU A 245 2.48 -9.57 7.14
C LEU A 245 2.12 -8.61 8.28
N ALA A 246 0.84 -8.27 8.43
CA ALA A 246 0.38 -7.43 9.53
C ALA A 246 0.81 -8.00 10.89
N ARG A 247 0.59 -9.30 11.14
CA ARG A 247 0.95 -9.95 12.41
C ARG A 247 2.46 -10.00 12.68
N GLN A 248 3.28 -10.08 11.63
CA GLN A 248 4.72 -10.17 11.76
C GLN A 248 5.38 -8.81 12.00
N TYR A 249 4.76 -7.73 11.51
CA TYR A 249 5.37 -6.40 11.45
C TYR A 249 4.55 -5.29 12.15
N SER A 250 3.41 -5.60 12.77
CA SER A 250 2.67 -4.66 13.63
C SER A 250 3.39 -4.46 14.97
N TYR A 251 3.46 -3.20 15.43
CA TYR A 251 4.00 -2.84 16.75
C TYR A 251 3.21 -3.40 17.94
N ASP A 252 2.02 -3.98 17.71
CA ASP A 252 1.11 -4.52 18.72
C ASP A 252 1.66 -5.70 19.55
N GLN A 253 2.88 -6.19 19.27
CA GLN A 253 3.53 -7.28 20.05
C GLN A 253 4.49 -6.81 21.15
N TYR A 254 4.55 -5.51 21.46
CA TYR A 254 5.37 -5.01 22.58
C TYR A 254 4.60 -4.81 23.90
N GLU A 255 3.35 -5.28 24.00
CA GLU A 255 2.60 -5.33 25.27
C GLU A 255 2.13 -6.76 25.57
N GLU A 256 3.02 -7.60 26.08
CA GLU A 256 2.69 -8.70 27.02
C GLU A 256 4.00 -9.36 27.52
N GLU A 257 4.63 -8.75 28.53
CA GLU A 257 5.40 -9.48 29.57
C GLU A 257 4.95 -9.03 30.98
#